data_AF-A0A915ZSF5-F1
#
_entry.id   AF-A0A915ZSF5-F1
#
_cell.length_a   1.000
_cell.length_b   1.000
_cell.length_c   1.000
_cell.angle_alpha   90.00
_cell.angle_beta   90.00
_cell.angle_gamma   90.00
#
_symmetry.space_group_name_H-M   'P 1'
#
loop_
_entity.id
_entity.type
_entity.pdbx_description
1 polymer ?
#
loop_
_entity_poly.entity_id
_entity_poly.type
_entity_poly.pdbx_seq_one_letter_code
_entity_poly.pdbx_strand_id
1 'polypeptide(L)'
;MHSITCTMEEMERAVSLDLYLGINGCSLKTHENLEVAKKVPIEKLMLETDAPWCDIRPTHASYKHLNLSKEEELLYKPPTRKKEKFELGFMVKGRNEPCCIGQVLHVLASIRDENPEELAETIYKNTCEGFNLKHE
;
A
#
# COMPACT_ATOMS: atom_id res chain seq x y z
N MET A 1 -3.77 4.01 -13.08
CA MET A 1 -4.99 3.29 -12.64
C MET A 1 -4.95 3.20 -11.11
N HIS A 2 -5.82 3.94 -10.45
CA HIS A 2 -5.91 4.02 -8.99
C HIS A 2 -6.57 2.75 -8.40
N SER A 3 -6.18 2.37 -7.18
CA SER A 3 -6.78 1.35 -6.33
C SER A 3 -7.09 0.05 -7.07
N ILE A 4 -6.07 -0.59 -7.64
CA ILE A 4 -6.30 -1.77 -8.47
C ILE A 4 -6.81 -2.93 -7.60
N THR A 5 -7.89 -3.57 -8.03
CA THR A 5 -8.35 -4.88 -7.53
C THR A 5 -8.68 -5.80 -8.71
N CYS A 6 -7.95 -5.60 -9.80
CA CYS A 6 -8.20 -6.19 -11.10
C CYS A 6 -7.61 -7.61 -11.21
N THR A 7 -7.93 -8.27 -12.30
CA THR A 7 -7.32 -9.54 -12.72
C THR A 7 -5.90 -9.32 -13.26
N MET A 8 -5.16 -10.42 -13.45
CA MET A 8 -3.83 -10.39 -14.08
C MET A 8 -3.88 -9.82 -15.52
N GLU A 9 -4.89 -10.22 -16.31
CA GLU A 9 -5.06 -9.76 -17.69
C GLU A 9 -5.30 -8.24 -17.75
N GLU A 10 -6.14 -7.70 -16.87
CA GLU A 10 -6.40 -6.27 -16.78
C GLU A 10 -5.16 -5.49 -16.34
N MET A 11 -4.36 -6.07 -15.43
CA MET A 11 -3.09 -5.50 -14.99
C MET A 11 -2.10 -5.43 -16.16
N GLU A 12 -1.90 -6.53 -16.88
CA GLU A 12 -1.01 -6.60 -18.06
C GLU A 12 -1.44 -5.62 -19.15
N ARG A 13 -2.76 -5.50 -19.40
CA ARG A 13 -3.29 -4.53 -20.33
C ARG A 13 -3.02 -3.09 -19.89
N ALA A 14 -3.22 -2.76 -18.61
CA ALA A 14 -2.92 -1.43 -18.10
C ALA A 14 -1.43 -1.07 -18.26
N VAL A 15 -0.54 -2.03 -17.97
CA VAL A 15 0.91 -1.87 -18.18
C VAL A 15 1.24 -1.66 -19.66
N SER A 16 0.60 -2.40 -20.58
CA SER A 16 0.83 -2.24 -22.04
C SER A 16 0.41 -0.85 -22.57
N LEU A 17 -0.47 -0.16 -21.85
CA LEU A 17 -0.92 1.20 -22.13
C LEU A 17 -0.08 2.26 -21.41
N ASP A 18 1.07 1.85 -20.86
CA ASP A 18 2.03 2.70 -20.15
C ASP A 18 1.49 3.34 -18.86
N LEU A 19 0.41 2.80 -18.29
CA LEU A 19 -0.22 3.34 -17.08
C LEU A 19 0.53 2.90 -15.82
N TYR A 20 0.67 3.81 -14.86
CA TYR A 20 1.03 3.48 -13.47
C TYR A 20 -0.15 2.81 -12.75
N LEU A 21 0.13 1.98 -11.73
CA LEU A 21 -0.86 1.21 -10.99
C LEU A 21 -0.73 1.46 -9.49
N GLY A 22 -1.81 1.94 -8.88
CA GLY A 22 -1.91 2.25 -7.45
C GLY A 22 -2.29 1.01 -6.62
N ILE A 23 -1.46 0.70 -5.62
CA ILE A 23 -1.66 -0.39 -4.67
C ILE A 23 -2.06 0.19 -3.30
N ASN A 24 -3.14 -0.35 -2.73
CA ASN A 24 -3.55 -0.07 -1.35
C ASN A 24 -3.96 -1.36 -0.62
N GLY A 25 -4.50 -1.26 0.60
CA GLY A 25 -4.92 -2.46 1.35
C GLY A 25 -6.09 -3.23 0.73
N CYS A 26 -6.91 -2.63 -0.16
CA CYS A 26 -7.91 -3.34 -0.96
C CYS A 26 -7.27 -4.17 -2.08
N SER A 27 -6.17 -3.68 -2.67
CA SER A 27 -5.32 -4.39 -3.64
C SER A 27 -4.56 -5.58 -3.06
N LEU A 28 -4.73 -5.86 -1.76
CA LEU A 28 -3.95 -6.85 -1.01
C LEU A 28 -4.85 -7.74 -0.13
N LYS A 29 -6.16 -7.83 -0.44
CA LYS A 29 -7.15 -8.55 0.37
C LYS A 29 -7.07 -10.07 0.22
N THR A 30 -7.00 -10.56 -1.01
CA THR A 30 -7.05 -12.00 -1.34
C THR A 30 -5.69 -12.50 -1.83
N HIS A 31 -5.50 -13.82 -1.88
CA HIS A 31 -4.28 -14.40 -2.46
C HIS A 31 -4.12 -14.01 -3.93
N GLU A 32 -5.22 -13.99 -4.70
CA GLU A 32 -5.20 -13.53 -6.10
C GLU A 32 -4.75 -12.07 -6.22
N ASN A 33 -5.21 -11.20 -5.31
CA ASN A 33 -4.75 -9.81 -5.31
C ASN A 33 -3.24 -9.70 -5.03
N LEU A 34 -2.70 -10.54 -4.14
CA LEU A 34 -1.25 -10.57 -3.88
C LEU A 34 -0.46 -11.03 -5.11
N GLU A 35 -0.94 -12.04 -5.84
CA GLU A 35 -0.28 -12.51 -7.07
C GLU A 35 -0.25 -11.41 -8.14
N VAL A 36 -1.35 -10.67 -8.32
CA VAL A 36 -1.40 -9.51 -9.24
C VAL A 36 -0.44 -8.42 -8.78
N ALA A 37 -0.52 -7.99 -7.51
CA ALA A 37 0.34 -6.93 -6.97
C ALA A 37 1.84 -7.29 -7.06
N LYS A 38 2.19 -8.56 -6.85
CA LYS A 38 3.56 -9.08 -7.00
C LYS A 38 4.07 -8.99 -8.44
N LYS A 39 3.20 -9.04 -9.45
CA LYS A 39 3.57 -9.05 -10.87
C LYS A 39 3.61 -7.67 -11.52
N VAL A 40 3.11 -6.63 -10.86
CA VAL A 40 3.22 -5.25 -11.38
C VAL A 40 4.70 -4.88 -11.55
N PRO A 41 5.13 -4.37 -12.72
CA PRO A 41 6.49 -3.89 -12.92
C PRO A 41 6.85 -2.77 -11.93
N ILE A 42 8.08 -2.76 -11.44
CA ILE A 42 8.48 -1.86 -10.35
C ILE A 42 8.39 -0.39 -10.75
N GLU A 43 8.71 -0.06 -12.00
CA GLU A 43 8.62 1.27 -12.61
C GLU A 43 7.17 1.74 -12.85
N LYS A 44 6.20 0.85 -12.68
CA LYS A 44 4.76 1.16 -12.80
C LYS A 44 4.03 1.19 -11.47
N LEU A 45 4.70 0.87 -10.36
CA LEU A 45 4.09 0.87 -9.03
C LEU A 45 3.91 2.27 -8.46
N MET A 46 2.75 2.50 -7.86
CA MET A 46 2.44 3.60 -6.95
C MET A 46 1.78 3.04 -5.68
N LEU A 47 1.93 3.72 -4.54
CA LEU A 47 1.27 3.34 -3.28
C LEU A 47 0.25 4.38 -2.86
N GLU A 48 -0.80 3.91 -2.21
CA GLU A 48 -1.81 4.74 -1.59
C GLU A 48 -2.50 4.00 -0.44
N THR A 49 -3.24 4.73 0.40
CA THR A 49 -4.03 4.12 1.49
C THR A 49 -5.51 4.03 1.15
N ASP A 50 -5.99 4.89 0.24
CA ASP A 50 -7.42 5.17 0.04
C ASP A 50 -8.16 5.47 1.36
N ALA A 51 -7.46 6.09 2.31
CA ALA A 51 -8.03 6.47 3.60
C ALA A 51 -9.27 7.37 3.40
N PRO A 52 -10.39 7.12 4.12
CA PRO A 52 -10.50 6.31 5.34
C PRO A 52 -10.74 4.81 5.12
N TRP A 53 -10.68 4.32 3.89
CA TRP A 53 -10.98 2.95 3.49
C TRP A 53 -9.72 2.07 3.42
N CYS A 54 -9.89 0.84 2.95
CA CYS A 54 -8.79 -0.07 2.61
C CYS A 54 -7.76 -0.35 3.71
N ASP A 55 -8.15 -0.35 4.99
CA ASP A 55 -7.35 -0.90 6.09
C ASP A 55 -6.87 -2.33 5.77
N ILE A 56 -5.61 -2.64 6.10
CA ILE A 56 -5.12 -4.03 6.15
C ILE A 56 -5.61 -4.66 7.45
N ARG A 57 -6.44 -5.70 7.34
CA ARG A 57 -7.10 -6.35 8.49
C ARG A 57 -6.52 -7.73 8.75
N PRO A 58 -6.62 -8.26 9.98
CA PRO A 58 -6.19 -9.63 10.31
C PRO A 58 -6.78 -10.73 9.42
N THR A 59 -7.94 -10.48 8.80
CA THR A 59 -8.61 -11.43 7.89
C THR A 59 -8.11 -11.36 6.45
N HIS A 60 -7.28 -10.39 6.08
CA HIS A 60 -6.74 -10.25 4.73
C HIS A 60 -5.52 -11.17 4.53
N ALA A 61 -5.33 -11.65 3.30
CA ALA A 61 -4.17 -12.46 2.92
C ALA A 61 -2.85 -11.72 3.17
N SER A 62 -2.84 -10.39 3.06
CA SER A 62 -1.69 -9.52 3.33
C SER A 62 -1.23 -9.45 4.77
N TYR A 63 -2.10 -9.73 5.75
CA TYR A 63 -1.77 -9.48 7.16
C TYR A 63 -0.57 -10.31 7.65
N LYS A 64 -0.39 -11.51 7.11
CA LYS A 64 0.76 -12.39 7.42
C LYS A 64 2.10 -11.89 6.85
N HIS A 65 2.06 -10.90 5.97
CA HIS A 65 3.23 -10.29 5.33
C HIS A 65 3.61 -8.94 5.96
N LEU A 66 2.87 -8.48 6.98
CA LEU A 66 3.21 -7.28 7.72
C LEU A 66 4.39 -7.55 8.67
N ASN A 67 5.59 -7.34 8.15
CA ASN A 67 6.84 -7.41 8.92
C ASN A 67 7.31 -5.99 9.25
N LEU A 68 6.78 -5.44 10.34
CA LEU A 68 7.17 -4.14 10.87
C LEU A 68 8.05 -4.32 12.10
N SER A 69 9.12 -3.54 12.20
CA SER A 69 9.85 -3.33 13.45
C SER A 69 8.96 -2.57 14.46
N LYS A 70 9.35 -2.58 15.74
CA LYS A 70 8.61 -1.84 16.78
C LYS A 70 8.53 -0.34 16.50
N GLU A 71 9.54 0.23 15.86
CA GLU A 71 9.57 1.65 15.50
C GLU A 71 8.61 1.93 14.33
N GLU A 72 8.60 1.08 13.32
CA GLU A 72 7.68 1.17 12.18
C GLU A 72 6.22 0.92 12.60
N GLU A 73 5.97 0.06 13.58
CA GLU A 73 4.62 -0.12 14.14
C GLU A 73 4.08 1.18 14.73
N LEU A 74 4.92 1.99 15.39
CA LEU A 74 4.49 3.29 15.93
C LEU A 74 4.16 4.30 14.83
N LEU A 75 4.83 4.22 13.68
CA LEU A 75 4.63 5.12 12.54
C LEU A 75 3.44 4.70 11.68
N TYR A 76 3.38 3.42 11.32
CA TYR A 76 2.49 2.92 10.29
C TYR A 76 1.28 2.18 10.85
N LYS A 77 1.30 1.77 12.12
CA LYS A 77 0.16 1.18 12.84
C LYS A 77 -0.05 1.83 14.23
N PRO A 78 -0.23 3.17 14.31
CA PRO A 78 -0.42 3.85 15.59
C PRO A 78 -1.57 3.26 16.43
N PRO A 79 -1.50 3.41 17.78
CA PRO A 79 -2.54 2.95 18.67
C PRO A 79 -3.89 3.63 18.37
N THR A 80 -4.98 2.87 18.49
CA THR A 80 -6.33 3.34 18.15
C THR A 80 -7.20 3.58 19.38
N ARG A 81 -8.23 4.42 19.20
CA ARG A 81 -9.36 4.63 20.12
C ARG A 81 -10.68 4.36 19.43
N LYS A 82 -11.70 3.95 20.20
CA LYS A 82 -13.07 3.88 19.67
C LYS A 82 -13.54 5.28 19.27
N LYS A 83 -14.37 5.38 18.23
CA LYS A 83 -14.87 6.68 17.72
C LYS A 83 -15.59 7.51 18.79
N GLU A 84 -16.26 6.85 19.76
CA GLU A 84 -16.96 7.51 20.87
C GLU A 84 -16.00 8.06 21.94
N LYS A 85 -14.72 7.69 21.88
CA LYS A 85 -13.65 8.10 22.81
C LYS A 85 -12.47 8.69 22.04
N PHE A 86 -12.76 9.55 21.06
CA PHE A 86 -11.73 10.23 20.28
C PHE A 86 -10.73 10.96 21.19
N GLU A 87 -9.44 10.82 20.87
CA GLU A 87 -8.33 11.39 21.62
C GLU A 87 -7.27 11.84 20.62
N LEU A 88 -6.82 13.10 20.68
CA LEU A 88 -5.75 13.60 19.83
C LEU A 88 -4.46 12.79 20.08
N GLY A 89 -3.73 12.48 19.02
CA GLY A 89 -2.54 11.63 19.07
C GLY A 89 -2.83 10.12 18.94
N PHE A 90 -4.11 9.72 18.82
CA PHE A 90 -4.50 8.34 18.55
C PHE A 90 -5.35 8.26 17.27
N MET A 91 -5.20 7.16 16.53
CA MET A 91 -6.06 6.85 15.39
C MET A 91 -7.47 6.45 15.83
N VAL A 92 -8.46 6.57 14.94
CA VAL A 92 -9.80 6.02 15.19
C VAL A 92 -9.88 4.57 14.72
N LYS A 93 -10.32 3.66 15.59
CA LYS A 93 -10.42 2.23 15.29
C LYS A 93 -11.33 2.00 14.07
N GLY A 94 -10.78 1.38 13.03
CA GLY A 94 -11.48 1.08 11.77
C GLY A 94 -11.57 2.24 10.79
N ARG A 95 -10.81 3.32 11.02
CA ARG A 95 -10.60 4.41 10.08
C ARG A 95 -9.14 4.39 9.65
N ASN A 96 -8.88 4.01 8.40
CA ASN A 96 -7.53 4.07 7.85
C ASN A 96 -7.05 5.51 7.76
N GLU A 97 -5.74 5.73 7.76
CA GLU A 97 -5.13 7.06 7.67
C GLU A 97 -3.91 7.05 6.74
N PRO A 98 -3.49 8.19 6.16
CA PRO A 98 -2.31 8.25 5.28
C PRO A 98 -1.03 7.71 5.91
N CYS A 99 -0.85 7.83 7.23
CA CYS A 99 0.31 7.27 7.93
C CYS A 99 0.41 5.74 7.76
N CYS A 100 -0.68 5.04 7.46
CA CYS A 100 -0.64 3.60 7.25
C CYS A 100 -0.06 3.16 5.89
N ILE A 101 0.41 4.09 5.05
CA ILE A 101 1.00 3.75 3.74
C ILE A 101 2.21 2.80 3.86
N GLY A 102 2.98 2.90 4.95
CA GLY A 102 4.07 1.98 5.23
C GLY A 102 3.60 0.53 5.40
N GLN A 103 2.37 0.28 5.87
CA GLN A 103 1.83 -1.08 5.90
C GLN A 103 1.71 -1.67 4.48
N VAL A 104 1.28 -0.87 3.51
CA VAL A 104 1.15 -1.29 2.10
C VAL A 104 2.53 -1.57 1.51
N LEU A 105 3.50 -0.69 1.75
CA LEU A 105 4.90 -0.87 1.34
C LEU A 105 5.48 -2.18 1.87
N HIS A 106 5.37 -2.44 3.17
CA HIS A 106 5.99 -3.62 3.79
C HIS A 106 5.34 -4.93 3.32
N VAL A 107 4.03 -4.95 3.09
CA VAL A 107 3.38 -6.11 2.46
C VAL A 107 3.93 -6.32 1.05
N LEU A 108 4.03 -5.25 0.25
CA LEU A 108 4.49 -5.35 -1.13
C LEU A 108 5.95 -5.81 -1.22
N ALA A 109 6.83 -5.24 -0.39
CA ALA A 109 8.22 -5.66 -0.25
C ALA A 109 8.32 -7.14 0.16
N SER A 110 7.53 -7.57 1.16
CA SER A 110 7.54 -8.96 1.63
C SER A 110 7.10 -9.96 0.57
N ILE A 111 6.06 -9.68 -0.23
CA ILE A 111 5.60 -10.63 -1.26
C ILE A 111 6.53 -10.66 -2.48
N ARG A 112 7.31 -9.59 -2.71
CA ARG A 112 8.25 -9.45 -3.82
C ARG A 112 9.68 -9.87 -3.46
N ASP A 113 9.98 -10.09 -2.18
CA ASP A 113 11.33 -10.37 -1.68
C ASP A 113 12.32 -9.23 -2.01
N GLU A 114 11.84 -7.98 -1.83
CA GLU A 114 12.59 -6.75 -2.13
C GLU A 114 12.87 -5.96 -0.83
N ASN A 115 13.94 -5.16 -0.84
CA ASN A 115 14.22 -4.23 0.25
C ASN A 115 13.17 -3.11 0.28
N PRO A 116 12.52 -2.83 1.44
CA PRO A 116 11.46 -1.84 1.52
C PRO A 116 11.93 -0.39 1.28
N GLU A 117 13.17 -0.05 1.63
CA GLU A 117 13.74 1.28 1.41
C GLU A 117 14.00 1.53 -0.09
N GLU A 118 14.66 0.59 -0.77
CA GLU A 118 14.91 0.67 -2.21
C GLU A 118 13.61 0.68 -3.03
N LEU A 119 12.63 -0.13 -2.61
CA LEU A 119 11.30 -0.15 -3.21
C LEU A 119 10.59 1.19 -3.00
N ALA A 120 10.66 1.77 -1.80
CA ALA A 120 10.04 3.07 -1.50
C ALA A 120 10.64 4.19 -2.36
N GLU A 121 11.97 4.23 -2.53
CA GLU A 121 12.63 5.22 -3.38
C GLU A 121 12.15 5.14 -4.84
N THR A 122 12.04 3.92 -5.37
CA THR A 122 11.59 3.72 -6.76
C THR A 122 10.14 4.13 -6.93
N ILE A 123 9.27 3.71 -6.02
CA ILE A 123 7.84 4.09 -6.01
C ILE A 123 7.67 5.60 -5.86
N TYR A 124 8.49 6.25 -5.03
CA TYR A 124 8.47 7.70 -4.86
C TYR A 124 8.82 8.40 -6.18
N LYS A 125 9.87 7.96 -6.87
CA LYS A 125 10.25 8.49 -8.21
C LYS A 125 9.12 8.32 -9.22
N ASN A 126 8.53 7.13 -9.31
CA ASN A 126 7.37 6.86 -10.18
C ASN A 126 6.21 7.82 -9.87
N THR A 127 5.95 8.06 -8.59
CA THR A 127 4.87 8.94 -8.13
C THR A 127 5.15 10.39 -8.55
N CYS A 128 6.38 10.88 -8.33
CA CYS A 128 6.78 12.21 -8.77
C CYS A 128 6.65 12.38 -10.29
N GLU A 129 7.12 11.42 -11.08
CA GLU A 129 6.99 11.44 -12.53
C GLU A 129 5.53 11.43 -12.99
N GLY A 130 4.74 10.48 -12.48
CA GLY A 130 3.34 10.31 -12.88
C GLY A 130 2.44 11.49 -12.52
N PHE A 131 2.76 12.25 -11.47
CA PHE A 131 2.05 13.47 -11.08
C PHE A 131 2.76 14.77 -11.49
N ASN A 132 3.84 14.69 -12.25
CA ASN A 132 4.65 15.84 -12.69
C ASN A 132 5.09 16.75 -11.53
N LEU A 133 5.57 16.12 -10.46
CA LEU A 133 6.11 16.78 -9.27
C LEU A 133 7.63 16.92 -9.41
N LYS A 134 8.17 18.03 -8.91
CA LYS A 134 9.63 18.20 -8.84
C LYS A 134 10.21 17.22 -7.82
N HIS A 135 11.25 16.51 -8.24
CA HIS A 135 12.09 15.74 -7.34
C HIS A 135 13.25 16.65 -6.92
N GLU A 136 13.25 17.07 -5.65
CA GLU A 136 14.39 17.77 -5.03
C GLU A 136 15.38 16.78 -4.43
#